data_AF-A0A520J7F3-F1
#
_entry.id   AF-A0A520J7F3-F1
#
_cell.length_a   1.000
_cell.length_b   1.000
_cell.length_c   1.000
_cell.angle_alpha   90.00
_cell.angle_beta   90.00
_cell.angle_gamma   90.00
#
_symmetry.space_group_name_H-M   'P 1'
#
loop_
_entity.id
_entity.type
_entity.pdbx_description
1 polymer ?
#
loop_
_entity_poly.entity_id
_entity_poly.type
_entity_poly.pdbx_seq_one_letter_code
_entity_poly.pdbx_strand_id
1 'polypeptide(L)' 'MLDYAKKEGREEGRKEGREEERLRAWAEKMVIARNLKIEGVDIKIIAEATGLSLEEVIDL' A
#
# COMPACT_ATOMS: atom_id res chain seq x y z
N MET A 1 -17.18 33.37 4.50
CA MET A 1 -16.11 32.87 3.59
C MET A 1 -15.03 32.06 4.30
N LEU A 2 -14.62 32.42 5.53
CA LEU A 2 -13.58 31.70 6.30
C LEU A 2 -13.95 30.25 6.72
N ASP A 3 -15.24 29.95 6.94
CA ASP A 3 -15.65 28.60 7.38
C ASP A 3 -15.55 27.52 6.31
N TYR A 4 -15.64 27.90 5.02
CA TYR A 4 -15.49 26.94 3.90
C TYR A 4 -14.02 26.49 3.75
N ALA A 5 -13.08 27.44 3.73
CA ALA A 5 -11.65 27.16 3.60
C ALA A 5 -11.10 26.26 4.74
N LYS A 6 -11.62 26.43 5.97
CA LYS A 6 -11.18 25.63 7.12
C LYS A 6 -11.76 24.21 7.11
N LYS A 7 -12.90 24.01 6.45
CA LYS A 7 -13.58 22.72 6.31
C LYS A 7 -12.96 21.91 5.17
N GLU A 8 -12.68 22.55 4.04
CA GLU A 8 -11.99 21.96 2.89
C GLU A 8 -10.56 21.52 3.26
N GLY A 9 -9.75 22.38 3.90
CA GLY A 9 -8.38 22.01 4.28
C GLY A 9 -8.27 20.87 5.30
N ARG A 10 -9.30 20.64 6.13
CA ARG A 10 -9.36 19.46 7.03
C ARG A 10 -9.79 18.20 6.30
N GLU A 11 -10.65 18.32 5.30
CA GLU A 11 -11.14 17.17 4.53
C GLU A 11 -10.07 16.69 3.54
N GLU A 12 -9.36 17.63 2.89
CA GLU A 12 -8.20 17.36 2.02
C GLU A 12 -7.06 16.73 2.81
N GLY A 13 -6.62 17.35 3.92
CA GLY A 13 -5.54 16.78 4.74
C GLY A 13 -5.85 15.38 5.30
N ARG A 14 -7.14 15.06 5.55
CA ARG A 14 -7.56 13.71 5.97
C ARG A 14 -7.65 12.72 4.80
N LYS A 15 -7.87 13.19 3.56
CA LYS A 15 -7.86 12.33 2.37
C LYS A 15 -6.41 12.03 1.97
N GLU A 16 -5.57 13.06 1.88
CA GLU A 16 -4.14 12.93 1.55
C GLU A 16 -3.40 12.04 2.55
N GLY A 17 -3.56 12.26 3.86
CA GLY A 17 -2.91 11.42 4.86
C GLY A 17 -3.30 9.93 4.78
N ARG A 18 -4.56 9.64 4.43
CA ARG A 18 -5.02 8.25 4.26
C ARG A 18 -4.52 7.64 2.95
N GLU A 19 -4.33 8.44 1.91
CA GLU A 19 -3.80 7.97 0.64
C GLU A 19 -2.29 7.69 0.74
N GLU A 20 -1.53 8.57 1.40
CA GLU A 20 -0.10 8.36 1.67
C GLU A 20 0.14 7.11 2.51
N GLU A 21 -0.63 6.89 3.58
CA GLU A 21 -0.51 5.69 4.41
C GLU A 21 -0.80 4.41 3.62
N ARG A 22 -1.80 4.45 2.72
CA ARG A 22 -2.11 3.31 1.84
C ARG A 22 -1.00 3.04 0.82
N LEU A 23 -0.43 4.09 0.24
CA LEU A 23 0.70 3.97 -0.69
C LEU A 23 1.95 3.43 0.00
N ARG A 24 2.25 3.89 1.22
CA ARG A 24 3.37 3.37 2.02
C ARG A 24 3.18 1.91 2.40
N ALA A 25 2.00 1.56 2.93
CA ALA A 25 1.69 0.18 3.27
C ALA A 25 1.74 -0.74 2.03
N TRP A 26 1.33 -0.24 0.86
CA TRP A 26 1.47 -0.97 -0.39
C TRP A 26 2.93 -1.16 -0.80
N ALA A 27 3.73 -0.10 -0.77
CA ALA A 27 5.15 -0.17 -1.10
C ALA A 27 5.91 -1.14 -0.18
N GLU A 28 5.63 -1.14 1.12
CA GLU A 28 6.23 -2.08 2.09
C GLU A 28 5.90 -3.54 1.75
N LYS A 29 4.64 -3.84 1.43
CA LYS A 29 4.23 -5.19 0.98
C LYS A 29 4.99 -5.64 -0.26
N MET A 30 5.16 -4.74 -1.23
CA MET A 30 5.90 -5.04 -2.48
C MET A 30 7.38 -5.32 -2.22
N VAL A 31 8.01 -4.60 -1.28
CA VAL A 31 9.41 -4.85 -0.89
C VAL A 31 9.55 -6.21 -0.22
N ILE A 32 8.66 -6.54 0.74
CA ILE A 32 8.67 -7.83 1.43
C ILE A 32 8.47 -8.97 0.43
N ALA A 33 7.46 -8.88 -0.43
CA ALA A 33 7.15 -9.90 -1.42
C ALA A 33 8.30 -10.12 -2.41
N ARG A 34 8.95 -9.04 -2.88
CA ARG A 34 10.14 -9.12 -3.75
C ARG A 34 11.28 -9.86 -3.08
N ASN A 35 11.57 -9.53 -1.82
CA ASN A 35 12.65 -10.16 -1.07
C ASN A 35 12.37 -11.65 -0.87
N LEU A 36 11.13 -12.03 -0.48
CA LEU A 36 10.75 -13.43 -0.33
C LEU A 36 10.85 -14.22 -1.64
N LYS A 37 10.51 -13.58 -2.78
CA LYS A 37 10.66 -14.18 -4.12
C LYS A 37 12.13 -14.42 -4.47
N ILE A 38 13.01 -13.48 -4.13
CA ILE A 38 14.48 -13.63 -4.30
C ILE A 38 15.01 -14.78 -3.45
N GLU A 39 14.51 -14.95 -2.22
CA GLU A 39 14.85 -16.07 -1.33
C GLU A 39 14.23 -17.41 -1.77
N GLY A 40 13.46 -17.43 -2.87
CA GLY A 40 12.89 -18.65 -3.44
C GLY A 40 11.66 -19.18 -2.70
N VAL A 41 10.99 -18.34 -1.90
CA VAL A 41 9.73 -18.71 -1.23
C VAL A 41 8.63 -18.93 -2.27
N ASP A 42 7.79 -19.94 -2.05
CA ASP A 42 6.67 -20.24 -2.95
C ASP A 42 5.71 -19.04 -3.11
N ILE A 43 5.31 -18.78 -4.35
CA ILE A 43 4.48 -17.63 -4.73
C ILE A 43 3.16 -17.60 -3.95
N LYS A 44 2.55 -18.77 -3.68
CA LYS A 44 1.30 -18.82 -2.91
C LYS A 44 1.51 -18.42 -1.45
N ILE A 45 2.63 -18.82 -0.85
CA ILE A 45 3.01 -18.42 0.51
C ILE A 45 3.26 -16.91 0.57
N ILE A 46 3.93 -16.34 -0.43
CA ILE A 46 4.18 -14.89 -0.49
C ILE A 46 2.86 -14.12 -0.60
N ALA A 47 1.95 -14.55 -1.48
CA ALA A 47 0.64 -13.92 -1.65
C ALA A 47 -0.18 -13.95 -0.34
N GLU A 48 -0.22 -15.11 0.33
CA GLU A 48 -0.88 -15.25 1.63
C GLU A 48 -0.26 -14.36 2.72
N ALA A 49 1.07 -14.32 2.82
CA ALA A 49 1.77 -13.57 3.85
C ALA A 49 1.70 -12.04 3.68
N THR A 50 1.66 -11.56 2.43
CA THR A 50 1.66 -10.12 2.13
C THR A 50 0.26 -9.56 1.86
N GLY A 51 -0.71 -10.45 1.62
CA GLY A 51 -2.05 -10.10 1.20
C GLY A 51 -2.10 -9.52 -0.22
N LEU A 52 -1.08 -9.79 -1.04
CA LEU A 52 -1.07 -9.52 -2.47
C LEU A 52 -1.77 -10.67 -3.21
N SER A 53 -2.29 -10.39 -4.39
CA SER A 53 -2.76 -11.42 -5.31
C SER A 53 -1.60 -12.21 -5.90
N LEU A 54 -1.87 -13.42 -6.38
CA LEU A 54 -0.86 -14.24 -7.07
C LEU A 54 -0.28 -13.51 -8.30
N GLU A 55 -1.13 -12.82 -9.06
CA GLU A 55 -0.72 -12.04 -10.23
C GLU A 55 0.28 -10.95 -9.84
N GLU A 56 -0.03 -10.17 -8.79
CA GLU A 56 0.86 -9.12 -8.28
C GLU A 56 2.22 -9.68 -7.84
N VAL A 57 2.24 -10.88 -7.23
CA VAL A 57 3.50 -11.52 -6.83
C VAL A 57 4.26 -12.09 -8.03
N ILE A 58 3.57 -12.59 -9.06
CA ILE A 58 4.18 -13.05 -10.31
C ILE A 58 4.85 -11.88 -11.04
N ASP A 59 4.21 -10.70 -11.02
CA ASP A 59 4.67 -9.48 -11.70
C ASP A 59 5.77 -8.69 -10.95
N LEU A 60 6.11 -9.08 -9.71
CA LEU A 60 7.20 -8.48 -8.91
C LEU A 60 8.61 -8.74 -9.46
#